data_AF-A0A2N1RDG5-F1
#
_entry.id   AF-A0A2N1RDG5-F1
#
_cell.length_a   1.000
_cell.length_b   1.000
_cell.length_c   1.000
_cell.angle_alpha   90.00
_cell.angle_beta   90.00
_cell.angle_gamma   90.00
#
_symmetry.space_group_name_H-M   'P 1'
#
loop_
_entity.id
_entity.type
_entity.pdbx_description
1 polymer ?
#
loop_
_entity_poly.entity_id
_entity_poly.type
_entity_poly.pdbx_seq_one_letter_code
_entity_poly.pdbx_strand_id
1 'polypeptide(L)'
;TISTCMYYTGLDPRPGRKFAPIHVPKGRERHLQRALLHFHKPENQALVREALRLAGRPELIKTLSPSRHPHLTTSARRGRAPI
;
A
#
# COMPACT_ATOMS: atom_id res chain seq x y z
N THR A 1 7.89 -15.59 12.51
CA THR A 1 7.86 -14.35 13.31
C THR A 1 6.43 -14.06 13.76
N ILE A 2 6.24 -13.24 14.82
CA ILE A 2 4.91 -12.87 15.35
C ILE A 2 4.01 -12.25 14.27
N SER A 3 4.59 -11.44 13.38
CA SER A 3 3.88 -10.80 12.26
C SER A 3 3.26 -11.79 11.27
N THR A 4 3.94 -12.90 10.97
CA THR A 4 3.38 -13.96 10.11
C THR A 4 2.17 -14.61 10.74
N CYS A 5 2.23 -14.91 12.05
CA CYS A 5 1.08 -15.45 12.77
C CYS A 5 -0.09 -14.47 12.74
N MET A 6 0.13 -13.20 13.09
CA MET A 6 -0.91 -12.15 13.05
C MET A 6 -1.56 -12.00 11.68
N TYR A 7 -0.77 -12.04 10.60
CA TYR A 7 -1.30 -11.92 9.24
C TYR A 7 -2.18 -13.12 8.86
N TYR A 8 -1.78 -14.33 9.26
CA TYR A 8 -2.50 -15.56 8.91
C TYR A 8 -3.76 -15.75 9.76
N THR A 9 -3.65 -15.57 11.08
CA THR A 9 -4.76 -15.80 12.01
C THR A 9 -5.67 -14.58 12.16
N GLY A 10 -5.18 -13.37 11.89
CA GLY A 10 -5.89 -12.14 12.22
C GLY A 10 -6.01 -11.93 13.74
N LEU A 11 -5.20 -12.59 14.55
CA LEU A 11 -5.23 -12.48 16.02
C LEU A 11 -3.88 -11.98 16.55
N ASP A 12 -3.91 -11.20 17.62
CA ASP A 12 -2.70 -10.81 18.35
C ASP A 12 -2.28 -11.91 19.35
N PRO A 13 -1.18 -12.65 19.10
CA PRO A 13 -0.74 -13.71 19.99
C PRO A 13 0.06 -13.19 21.20
N ARG A 14 0.18 -11.87 21.40
CA ARG A 14 0.96 -11.31 22.51
C ARG A 14 0.24 -11.55 23.86
N PRO A 15 0.99 -11.90 24.92
CA PRO A 15 0.43 -12.02 26.26
C PRO A 15 -0.24 -10.70 26.67
N GLY A 16 -1.42 -10.78 27.27
CA GLY A 16 -2.23 -9.62 27.68
C GLY A 16 -3.20 -9.10 26.62
N ARG A 17 -3.09 -9.50 25.34
CA ARG A 17 -4.04 -9.11 24.27
C ARG A 17 -5.24 -10.06 24.14
N LYS A 18 -5.28 -11.17 24.89
CA LYS A 18 -6.36 -12.19 24.87
C LYS A 18 -6.80 -12.60 23.45
N PHE A 19 -5.85 -12.75 22.52
CA PHE A 19 -6.15 -13.02 21.10
C PHE A 19 -7.13 -12.02 20.50
N ALA A 20 -6.90 -10.72 20.75
CA ALA A 20 -7.73 -9.67 20.15
C ALA A 20 -7.68 -9.75 18.61
N PRO A 21 -8.83 -9.61 17.92
CA PRO A 21 -8.88 -9.61 16.48
C PRO A 21 -8.21 -8.36 15.91
N ILE A 22 -7.38 -8.56 14.89
CA ILE A 22 -6.68 -7.54 14.13
C ILE A 22 -7.29 -7.51 12.73
N HIS A 23 -7.59 -6.30 12.24
CA HIS A 23 -7.98 -6.12 10.85
C HIS A 23 -6.81 -6.41 9.92
N VAL A 24 -6.92 -7.47 9.14
CA VAL A 24 -5.96 -7.80 8.08
C VAL A 24 -6.64 -7.53 6.74
N PRO A 25 -6.15 -6.56 5.95
CA PRO A 25 -6.78 -6.20 4.69
C PRO A 25 -6.69 -7.36 3.69
N LYS A 26 -7.83 -7.74 3.11
CA LYS A 26 -7.97 -8.85 2.16
C LYS A 26 -8.56 -8.36 0.83
N GLY A 27 -8.28 -9.10 -0.25
CA GLY A 27 -8.87 -8.86 -1.56
C GLY A 27 -8.63 -7.43 -2.08
N ARG A 28 -9.71 -6.72 -2.40
CA ARG A 28 -9.68 -5.38 -3.03
C ARG A 28 -8.99 -4.33 -2.16
N GLU A 29 -9.21 -4.35 -0.84
CA GLU A 29 -8.59 -3.38 0.08
C GLU A 29 -7.06 -3.46 0.04
N ARG A 30 -6.51 -4.69 0.03
CA ARG A 30 -5.06 -4.92 -0.11
C ARG A 30 -4.52 -4.37 -1.43
N HIS A 31 -5.27 -4.51 -2.52
CA HIS A 31 -4.87 -3.97 -3.83
C HIS A 31 -4.84 -2.44 -3.82
N LEU A 32 -5.84 -1.79 -3.24
CA LEU A 32 -5.90 -0.34 -3.09
C LEU A 32 -4.73 0.18 -2.23
N GLN A 33 -4.45 -0.47 -1.11
CA GLN A 33 -3.29 -0.14 -0.26
C GLN A 33 -1.96 -0.31 -1.01
N ARG A 34 -1.80 -1.38 -1.79
CA ARG A 34 -0.62 -1.57 -2.66
C ARG A 34 -0.52 -0.50 -3.75
N ALA A 35 -1.64 -0.08 -4.33
CA ALA A 35 -1.67 0.95 -5.34
C ALA A 35 -1.17 2.30 -4.79
N LEU A 36 -1.55 2.64 -3.55
CA LEU A 36 -1.04 3.84 -2.86
C LEU A 36 0.49 3.81 -2.66
N LEU A 37 1.07 2.65 -2.33
CA LEU A 37 2.54 2.50 -2.23
C LEU A 37 3.24 2.68 -3.59
N HIS A 38 2.58 2.24 -4.66
CA HIS A 38 3.09 2.32 -6.03
C HIS A 38 2.42 3.43 -6.85
N PHE A 39 2.14 4.58 -6.22
CA PHE A 39 1.41 5.69 -6.86
C PHE A 39 2.09 6.27 -8.11
N HIS A 40 3.42 6.14 -8.20
CA HIS A 40 4.20 6.61 -9.34
C HIS A 40 3.94 5.81 -10.62
N LYS A 41 3.42 4.57 -10.53
CA LYS A 41 3.16 3.74 -11.70
C LYS A 41 1.88 4.19 -12.40
N PRO A 42 1.90 4.42 -13.72
CA PRO A 42 0.72 4.89 -14.45
C PRO A 42 -0.45 3.89 -14.39
N GLU A 43 -0.13 2.59 -14.42
CA GLU A 43 -1.09 1.47 -14.30
C GLU A 43 -1.96 1.56 -13.04
N ASN A 44 -1.39 2.07 -11.94
CA ASN A 44 -2.06 2.14 -10.65
C ASN A 44 -2.90 3.42 -10.48
N GLN A 45 -2.87 4.38 -11.42
CA GLN A 45 -3.56 5.65 -11.23
C GLN A 45 -5.06 5.49 -10.99
N ALA A 46 -5.72 4.54 -11.66
CA ALA A 46 -7.13 4.27 -11.45
C ALA A 46 -7.40 3.79 -10.01
N LEU A 47 -6.61 2.82 -9.53
CA LEU A 47 -6.72 2.26 -8.18
C LEU A 47 -6.36 3.30 -7.10
N VAL A 48 -5.37 4.16 -7.35
CA VAL A 48 -4.98 5.25 -6.45
C VAL A 48 -6.10 6.27 -6.31
N ARG A 49 -6.75 6.66 -7.41
CA ARG A 49 -7.91 7.58 -7.38
C ARG A 49 -9.07 6.99 -6.58
N GLU A 50 -9.35 5.70 -6.78
CA GLU A 50 -10.37 4.98 -6.01
C GLU A 50 -10.01 4.95 -4.51
N ALA A 51 -8.77 4.57 -4.18
CA ALA A 51 -8.28 4.50 -2.81
C ALA A 51 -8.33 5.86 -2.09
N LEU A 52 -7.94 6.94 -2.77
CA LEU A 52 -7.98 8.30 -2.22
C LEU A 52 -9.41 8.81 -2.02
N ARG A 53 -10.34 8.41 -2.89
CA ARG A 53 -11.77 8.74 -2.72
C ARG A 53 -12.35 8.02 -1.51
N LEU A 54 -12.02 6.74 -1.32
CA LEU A 54 -12.43 5.96 -0.14
C LEU A 54 -11.80 6.51 1.15
N ALA A 55 -10.57 7.02 1.08
CA ALA A 55 -9.89 7.67 2.20
C ALA A 55 -10.40 9.10 2.50
N GLY A 56 -11.34 9.62 1.70
CA GLY A 56 -11.88 10.97 1.88
C GLY A 56 -10.91 12.09 1.56
N ARG A 57 -9.85 11.82 0.77
CA ARG A 57 -8.78 12.76 0.42
C ARG A 57 -8.59 12.95 -1.10
N PRO A 58 -9.63 13.39 -1.83
CA PRO A 58 -9.57 13.57 -3.28
C PRO A 58 -8.60 14.68 -3.73
N GLU A 59 -8.30 15.65 -2.86
CA GLU A 59 -7.40 16.78 -3.12
C GLU A 59 -5.96 16.32 -3.42
N LEU A 60 -5.53 15.21 -2.86
CA LEU A 60 -4.20 14.64 -3.04
C LEU A 60 -3.96 14.02 -4.41
N ILE A 61 -5.03 13.73 -5.18
CA ILE A 61 -4.93 13.19 -6.55
C ILE A 61 -4.12 14.13 -7.46
N LYS A 62 -4.29 15.44 -7.31
CA LYS A 62 -3.59 16.45 -8.12
C LYS A 62 -2.10 16.55 -7.77
N THR A 63 -1.74 16.32 -6.51
CA THR A 63 -0.36 16.40 -6.01
C THR A 63 0.42 15.13 -6.32
N LEU A 64 -0.22 13.96 -6.21
CA LEU A 64 0.40 12.65 -6.45
C LEU A 64 0.47 12.28 -7.93
N SER A 65 -0.04 13.14 -8.83
CA SER A 65 0.10 12.93 -10.26
C SER A 65 1.59 12.99 -10.65
N PRO A 66 2.14 11.93 -11.27
CA PRO A 66 3.56 11.83 -11.62
C PRO A 66 4.05 12.99 -12.52
N SER A 67 3.15 13.64 -13.25
CA SER A 67 3.46 14.80 -14.09
C SER A 67 3.93 16.03 -13.31
N ARG A 68 3.66 16.14 -12.01
CA ARG A 68 4.02 17.33 -11.21
C ARG A 68 5.40 17.25 -10.55
N HIS A 69 5.94 16.04 -10.40
CA HIS A 69 7.24 15.80 -9.75
C HIS A 69 8.02 14.69 -10.50
N PRO A 70 8.70 15.03 -11.62
CA PRO A 70 9.44 14.06 -12.44
C PRO A 70 10.61 13.38 -11.71
N HIS A 71 11.02 13.89 -10.53
CA HIS A 71 12.05 13.26 -9.70
C HIS A 71 11.51 12.12 -8.82
N LEU A 72 10.20 12.05 -8.56
CA LEU A 72 9.57 10.95 -7.80
C LEU A 72 9.27 9.74 -8.70
N THR A 73 9.31 9.91 -10.02
CA THR A 73 9.06 8.85 -11.01
C THR A 73 10.31 8.04 -11.36
N THR A 74 11.44 8.24 -10.66
CA THR A 74 12.67 7.48 -10.90
C THR A 74 12.56 6.06 -10.33
N SER A 75 11.76 5.23 -11.00
CA SER A 75 11.87 3.78 -10.95
C SER A 75 12.82 3.33 -12.08
N ALA A 76 13.98 3.96 -12.18
CA ALA A 76 15.07 3.49 -13.03
C ALA A 76 16.31 3.27 -12.14
N ARG A 77 16.77 2.02 -12.11
CA ARG A 77 18.01 1.53 -11.48
C ARG A 77 17.95 1.23 -9.98
N ARG A 78 17.32 0.12 -9.60
CA ARG A 78 17.82 -0.72 -8.50
C ARG A 78 17.73 -2.18 -8.92
N GLY A 79 18.89 -2.77 -9.21
CA GLY A 79 19.07 -4.23 -9.32
C GLY A 79 19.42 -4.80 -10.70
N ARG A 80 20.56 -4.41 -11.28
CA ARG A 80 21.35 -5.35 -12.11
C ARG A 80 22.55 -5.75 -11.25
N ALA A 81 22.41 -6.83 -10.50
CA ALA A 81 23.58 -7.48 -9.91
C ALA A 81 24.32 -8.20 -11.07
N PRO A 82 25.60 -7.94 -11.32
CA PRO A 82 26.39 -8.83 -12.15
C PRO A 82 26.55 -10.16 -11.40
N ILE A 83 26.41 -11.27 -12.14
CA ILE A 83 26.87 -12.60 -11.71
C ILE A 83 28.40 -12.62 -11.62
#